data_AF-A0A4Y8UPP9-F1
#
_entry.id   AF-A0A4Y8UPP9-F1
#
_cell.length_a   1.000
_cell.length_b   1.000
_cell.length_c   1.000
_cell.angle_alpha   90.00
_cell.angle_beta   90.00
_cell.angle_gamma   90.00
#
_symmetry.space_group_name_H-M   'P 1'
#
loop_
_entity.id
_entity.type
_entity.pdbx_description
1 polymer ?
#
loop_
_entity_poly.entity_id
_entity_poly.type
_entity_poly.pdbx_seq_one_letter_code
_entity_poly.pdbx_strand_id
1 'polypeptide(L)'
;MSNKIPQEEWTPLPFMEGEHALSKIEYNATDLLVELDSFKEKRVTKIVFANVFSYRVTLEHFRWAEFCHNPNISATLVNVKESHYIKWLETAGLEQIYESKLDLRHYMLQTTEHTIDVVFPSESIITIDGKEI
;
A
#
# COMPACT_ATOMS: atom_id res chain seq x y z
N MET A 1 -27.48 15.66 -9.48
CA MET A 1 -27.08 15.03 -8.20
C MET A 1 -25.57 14.92 -8.24
N SER A 2 -24.87 15.55 -7.29
CA SER A 2 -23.41 15.46 -7.21
C SER A 2 -23.08 14.05 -6.74
N ASN A 3 -22.62 13.18 -7.65
CA ASN A 3 -21.98 11.92 -7.26
C ASN A 3 -20.65 12.30 -6.61
N LYS A 4 -20.66 12.55 -5.29
CA LYS A 4 -19.42 12.62 -4.53
C LYS A 4 -18.75 11.26 -4.67
N ILE A 5 -17.63 11.22 -5.39
CA ILE A 5 -16.73 10.06 -5.36
C ILE A 5 -16.36 9.86 -3.88
N PRO A 6 -16.57 8.67 -3.30
CA PRO A 6 -16.18 8.40 -1.92
C PRO A 6 -14.70 8.75 -1.76
N GLN A 7 -14.39 9.57 -0.76
CA GLN A 7 -13.01 9.91 -0.44
C GLN A 7 -12.35 8.68 0.20
N GLU A 8 -11.09 8.40 -0.14
CA GLU A 8 -10.33 7.35 0.53
C GLU A 8 -10.21 7.67 2.03
N GLU A 9 -10.27 6.62 2.85
CA GLU A 9 -9.98 6.74 4.29
C GLU A 9 -8.65 6.05 4.59
N TRP A 10 -7.73 6.81 5.18
CA TRP A 10 -6.40 6.32 5.48
C TRP A 10 -6.25 6.10 6.98
N THR A 11 -6.01 4.86 7.37
CA THR A 11 -5.81 4.48 8.78
C THR A 11 -4.32 4.16 9.00
N PRO A 12 -3.57 5.04 9.67
CA PRO A 12 -2.17 4.81 9.98
C PRO A 12 -2.02 3.60 10.91
N LEU A 13 -1.02 2.77 10.65
CA LEU A 13 -0.69 1.67 11.54
C LEU A 13 0.45 2.08 12.49
N PRO A 14 0.27 1.98 13.82
CA PRO A 14 1.16 2.62 14.80
C PRO A 14 2.52 1.94 14.96
N PHE A 15 2.77 0.82 14.28
CA PHE A 15 3.96 0.01 14.45
C PHE A 15 5.17 0.47 13.62
N MET A 16 5.00 1.46 12.75
CA MET A 16 6.11 2.07 12.00
C MET A 16 5.96 3.60 11.96
N GLU A 17 6.39 4.23 13.05
CA GLU A 17 6.46 5.67 13.18
C GLU A 17 7.79 6.23 12.69
N GLY A 18 7.75 7.39 12.04
CA GLY A 18 8.92 8.15 11.61
C GLY A 18 9.30 7.92 10.16
N GLU A 19 10.38 8.60 9.75
CA GLU A 19 10.84 8.57 8.36
C GLU A 19 11.57 7.26 8.05
N HIS A 20 11.24 6.71 6.87
CA HIS A 20 11.85 5.49 6.34
C HIS A 20 12.24 5.72 4.88
N ALA A 21 13.41 5.24 4.49
CA ALA A 21 13.86 5.19 3.10
C ALA A 21 13.65 3.78 2.52
N LEU A 22 13.31 3.69 1.25
CA LEU A 22 13.23 2.40 0.56
C LEU A 22 14.64 1.87 0.28
N SER A 23 14.99 0.71 0.83
CA SER A 23 16.30 0.09 0.59
C SER A 23 16.22 -1.05 -0.42
N LYS A 24 15.13 -1.83 -0.39
CA LYS A 24 14.91 -2.94 -1.32
C LYS A 24 13.42 -3.18 -1.58
N ILE A 25 13.10 -3.53 -2.82
CA ILE A 25 11.81 -4.11 -3.20
C ILE A 25 12.06 -5.34 -4.07
N GLU A 26 11.43 -6.46 -3.74
CA GLU A 26 11.59 -7.73 -4.45
C GLU A 26 10.25 -8.47 -4.52
N TYR A 27 9.84 -8.82 -5.74
CA TYR A 27 8.63 -9.60 -5.99
C TYR A 27 9.02 -11.01 -6.47
N ASN A 28 8.57 -12.05 -5.77
CA ASN A 28 8.94 -13.44 -6.04
C ASN A 28 7.87 -14.23 -6.84
N ALA A 29 7.02 -13.52 -7.59
CA ALA A 29 5.83 -14.03 -8.30
C ALA A 29 4.57 -14.23 -7.46
N THR A 30 4.65 -14.23 -6.12
CA THR A 30 3.47 -14.22 -5.24
C THR A 30 3.57 -13.15 -4.16
N ASP A 31 4.71 -13.06 -3.49
CA ASP A 31 4.93 -12.21 -2.34
C ASP A 31 5.77 -10.99 -2.72
N LEU A 32 5.50 -9.89 -2.04
CA LEU A 32 6.28 -8.66 -2.14
C LEU A 32 7.07 -8.44 -0.85
N LEU A 33 8.40 -8.51 -0.95
CA LEU A 33 9.31 -8.08 0.09
C LEU A 33 9.64 -6.60 -0.11
N VAL A 34 9.46 -5.81 0.95
CA VAL A 34 9.92 -4.42 1.04
C VAL A 34 10.83 -4.29 2.25
N GLU A 35 12.06 -3.83 2.02
CA GLU A 35 12.99 -3.48 3.10
C GLU A 35 13.08 -1.96 3.21
N LEU A 36 12.95 -1.46 4.43
CA LEU A 36 12.92 -0.04 4.74
C LEU A 36 14.02 0.31 5.76
N ASP A 37 14.83 1.31 5.45
CA ASP A 37 15.80 1.88 6.37
C ASP A 37 15.12 2.89 7.29
N SER A 38 15.04 2.59 8.58
CA SER A 38 14.50 3.53 9.57
C SER A 38 15.54 4.57 9.97
N PHE A 39 15.24 5.85 9.75
CA PHE A 39 16.10 6.96 10.20
C PHE A 39 16.11 7.09 11.72
N LYS A 40 14.99 6.77 12.37
CA LYS A 40 14.82 6.83 13.84
C LYS A 40 15.54 5.67 14.53
N GLU A 41 15.31 4.45 14.06
CA GLU A 41 15.80 3.23 14.72
C GLU A 41 17.18 2.78 14.21
N LYS A 42 17.67 3.35 13.10
CA LYS A 42 18.95 3.00 12.45
C LYS A 42 19.07 1.50 12.16
N ARG A 43 17.96 0.90 11.73
CA ARG A 43 17.86 -0.51 11.36
C ARG A 43 17.04 -0.66 10.08
N VAL A 44 17.22 -1.82 9.44
CA VAL A 44 16.36 -2.27 8.35
C VAL A 44 15.13 -2.97 8.95
N THR A 45 13.95 -2.55 8.52
CA THR A 45 12.68 -3.23 8.80
C THR A 45 12.27 -4.00 7.55
N LYS A 46 11.94 -5.28 7.71
CA LYS A 46 11.50 -6.13 6.59
C LYS A 46 10.00 -6.32 6.63
N ILE A 47 9.33 -6.02 5.53
CA ILE A 47 7.88 -6.17 5.39
C ILE A 47 7.62 -7.13 4.24
N VAL A 48 6.83 -8.16 4.50
CA VAL A 48 6.40 -9.10 3.47
C VAL A 48 4.88 -9.03 3.36
N PHE A 49 4.40 -8.74 2.16
CA PHE A 49 3.00 -8.89 1.78
C PHE A 49 2.88 -10.23 1.06
N ALA A 50 2.14 -11.17 1.63
CA ALA A 50 1.92 -12.48 1.01
C ALA A 50 0.81 -12.39 -0.05
N ASN A 51 0.92 -13.20 -1.12
CA ASN A 51 -0.11 -13.34 -2.16
C ASN A 51 -0.59 -11.99 -2.73
N VAL A 52 0.34 -11.13 -3.13
CA VAL A 52 0.06 -9.83 -3.72
C VAL A 52 -0.72 -9.98 -5.02
N PHE A 53 -1.85 -9.28 -5.10
CA PHE A 53 -2.67 -9.21 -6.30
C PHE A 53 -2.11 -8.16 -7.27
N SER A 54 -1.73 -6.99 -6.76
CA SER A 54 -1.12 -5.92 -7.54
C SER A 54 -0.31 -5.00 -6.64
N TYR A 55 0.75 -4.40 -7.17
CA TYR A 55 1.46 -3.32 -6.49
C TYR A 55 1.95 -2.29 -7.50
N ARG A 56 2.12 -1.05 -7.04
CA ARG A 56 2.74 0.01 -7.82
C ARG A 56 3.64 0.86 -6.94
N VAL A 57 4.65 1.45 -7.56
CA VAL A 57 5.59 2.36 -6.91
C VAL A 57 5.49 3.72 -7.62
N THR A 58 5.15 4.75 -6.86
CA THR A 58 5.08 6.13 -7.32
C THR A 58 6.12 6.94 -6.58
N LEU A 59 6.85 7.82 -7.29
CA LEU A 59 7.77 8.74 -6.63
C LEU A 59 6.97 9.75 -5.82
N GLU A 60 7.43 10.06 -4.61
CA GLU A 60 6.72 10.90 -3.65
C GLU A 60 6.39 12.29 -4.21
N HIS A 61 7.24 12.84 -5.06
CA HIS A 61 7.01 14.13 -5.71
C HIS A 61 5.93 14.10 -6.81
N PHE A 62 5.54 12.92 -7.31
CA PHE A 62 4.40 12.75 -8.22
C PHE A 62 3.10 12.45 -7.50
N ARG A 63 3.12 12.34 -6.17
CA ARG A 63 1.94 11.98 -5.38
C ARG A 63 0.76 12.92 -5.59
N TRP A 64 0.98 14.22 -5.84
CA TRP A 64 -0.09 15.19 -6.14
C TRP A 64 -0.90 14.86 -7.40
N ALA A 65 -0.31 14.14 -8.35
CA ALA A 65 -0.98 13.75 -9.59
C ALA A 65 -1.95 12.58 -9.35
N GLU A 66 -1.68 11.74 -8.35
CA GLU A 66 -2.50 10.57 -8.03
C GLU A 66 -3.44 10.82 -6.85
N PHE A 67 -3.01 11.59 -5.85
CA PHE A 67 -3.77 11.95 -4.67
C PHE A 67 -4.11 13.44 -4.73
N CYS A 68 -5.29 13.77 -5.25
CA CYS A 68 -5.82 15.15 -5.24
C CYS A 68 -5.90 15.73 -3.81
N HIS A 69 -5.93 14.87 -2.79
CA HIS A 69 -5.83 15.22 -1.38
C HIS A 69 -4.77 14.35 -0.74
N ASN A 70 -3.65 14.97 -0.38
CA ASN A 70 -2.52 14.27 0.21
C ASN A 70 -2.86 13.84 1.66
N PRO A 71 -2.79 12.54 2.02
CA PRO A 71 -2.91 12.13 3.41
C PRO A 71 -1.76 12.73 4.22
N ASN A 72 -2.08 13.69 5.11
CA ASN A 72 -1.12 14.23 6.07
C ASN A 72 -0.90 13.22 7.21
N ILE A 73 -0.32 12.07 6.88
CA ILE A 73 -0.14 10.93 7.77
C ILE A 73 1.35 10.71 8.00
N SER A 74 1.75 10.67 9.27
CA SER A 74 3.14 10.51 9.71
C SER A 74 3.58 9.05 9.85
N ALA A 75 2.73 8.08 9.46
CA ALA A 75 3.04 6.66 9.55
C ALA A 75 3.53 6.12 8.20
N THR A 76 4.48 5.20 8.27
CA THR A 76 5.06 4.58 7.08
C THR A 76 4.15 3.53 6.46
N LEU A 77 3.26 2.90 7.21
CA LEU A 77 2.30 1.93 6.69
C LEU A 77 0.88 2.34 7.06
N VAL A 78 0.02 2.33 6.04
CA VAL A 78 -1.33 2.87 6.10
C VAL A 78 -2.28 1.88 5.47
N ASN A 79 -3.36 1.54 6.16
CA ASN A 79 -4.48 0.83 5.57
C ASN A 79 -5.38 1.82 4.83
N VAL A 80 -5.70 1.55 3.57
CA VAL A 80 -6.50 2.44 2.72
C VAL A 80 -7.86 1.81 2.46
N LYS A 81 -8.91 2.42 3.01
CA LYS A 81 -10.30 2.06 2.71
C LYS A 81 -10.86 2.92 1.60
N GLU A 82 -11.90 2.41 0.95
CA GLU A 82 -12.53 3.05 -0.21
C GLU A 82 -11.55 3.31 -1.38
N SER A 83 -10.46 2.52 -1.44
CA SER A 83 -9.34 2.63 -2.35
C SER A 83 -9.75 2.90 -3.79
N HIS A 84 -9.29 4.03 -4.32
CA HIS A 84 -9.43 4.40 -5.73
C HIS A 84 -8.58 3.49 -6.60
N TYR A 85 -7.46 2.98 -6.09
CA TYR A 85 -6.62 2.03 -6.81
C TYR A 85 -7.33 0.70 -7.02
N ILE A 86 -7.99 0.15 -6.00
CA ILE A 86 -8.83 -1.06 -6.15
C ILE A 86 -9.96 -0.79 -7.15
N LYS A 87 -10.68 0.34 -7.04
CA LYS A 87 -11.75 0.70 -7.98
C LYS A 87 -11.25 0.81 -9.44
N TRP A 88 -10.04 1.32 -9.62
CA TRP A 88 -9.40 1.38 -10.93
C TRP A 88 -9.04 -0.02 -11.44
N LEU A 89 -8.48 -0.90 -10.61
CA LEU A 89 -8.21 -2.31 -10.97
C LEU A 89 -9.50 -3.06 -11.34
N GLU A 90 -10.58 -2.83 -10.56
CA GLU A 90 -11.93 -3.32 -10.81
C GLU A 90 -12.40 -2.94 -12.22
N THR A 91 -12.31 -1.65 -12.54
CA THR A 91 -12.73 -1.09 -13.84
C THR A 91 -11.82 -1.51 -15.00
N ALA A 92 -10.51 -1.57 -14.79
CA ALA A 92 -9.52 -1.73 -15.85
C ALA A 92 -9.35 -3.17 -16.33
N GLY A 93 -9.70 -4.17 -15.52
CA GLY A 93 -9.52 -5.56 -15.94
C GLY A 93 -10.17 -6.63 -15.07
N LEU A 94 -10.44 -6.37 -13.79
CA LEU A 94 -11.01 -7.37 -12.88
C LEU A 94 -12.44 -7.79 -13.28
N GLU A 95 -13.32 -6.85 -13.62
CA GLU A 95 -14.68 -7.16 -14.12
C GLU A 95 -14.68 -7.94 -15.45
N GLN A 96 -13.57 -7.91 -16.19
CA GLN A 96 -13.43 -8.61 -17.47
C GLN A 96 -12.83 -10.01 -17.33
N ILE A 97 -12.14 -10.30 -16.22
CA ILE A 97 -11.37 -11.53 -16.01
C ILE A 97 -12.01 -12.43 -14.94
N TYR A 98 -12.65 -11.86 -13.92
CA TYR A 98 -13.23 -12.61 -12.80
C TYR A 98 -14.75 -12.49 -12.80
N GLU A 99 -15.45 -13.62 -12.62
CA GLU A 99 -16.92 -13.68 -12.59
C GLU A 99 -17.54 -13.05 -11.33
N SER A 100 -16.73 -12.81 -10.30
CA SER A 100 -17.15 -12.24 -9.02
C SER A 100 -16.17 -11.18 -8.53
N LYS A 101 -16.70 -10.20 -7.78
CA LYS A 101 -15.88 -9.20 -7.08
C LYS A 101 -14.92 -9.89 -6.11
N LEU A 102 -13.62 -9.66 -6.27
CA LEU A 102 -12.61 -10.15 -5.34
C LEU A 102 -12.65 -9.32 -4.05
N ASP A 103 -12.51 -9.99 -2.91
CA ASP A 103 -12.35 -9.34 -1.62
C ASP A 103 -10.88 -8.93 -1.45
N LEU A 104 -10.59 -7.64 -1.66
CA LEU A 104 -9.24 -7.09 -1.71
C LEU A 104 -9.03 -6.04 -0.62
N ARG A 105 -7.82 -6.01 -0.05
CA ARG A 105 -7.33 -4.96 0.84
C ARG A 105 -6.22 -4.16 0.17
N HIS A 106 -6.10 -2.89 0.55
CA HIS A 106 -5.07 -1.98 0.06
C HIS A 106 -4.28 -1.42 1.24
N TYR A 107 -2.97 -1.58 1.18
CA TYR A 107 -2.02 -0.91 2.06
C TYR A 107 -1.10 -0.01 1.25
N MET A 108 -0.80 1.15 1.82
CA MET A 108 0.13 2.12 1.27
C MET A 108 1.35 2.19 2.20
N LEU A 109 2.54 2.01 1.63
CA LEU A 109 3.80 2.37 2.28
C LEU A 109 4.23 3.74 1.81
N GLN A 110 4.44 4.65 2.76
CA GLN A 110 4.97 5.99 2.50
C GLN A 110 6.40 6.10 3.05
N THR A 111 7.33 6.31 2.13
CA THR A 111 8.75 6.53 2.41
C THR A 111 9.13 7.97 2.08
N THR A 112 10.38 8.34 2.32
CA THR A 112 10.91 9.67 1.97
C THR A 112 10.90 9.96 0.47
N GLU A 113 11.05 8.93 -0.38
CA GLU A 113 11.15 9.11 -1.84
C GLU A 113 10.02 8.45 -2.64
N HIS A 114 9.30 7.50 -2.03
CA HIS A 114 8.31 6.66 -2.73
C HIS A 114 7.03 6.47 -1.91
N THR A 115 5.92 6.40 -2.63
CA THR A 115 4.68 5.78 -2.17
C THR A 115 4.54 4.42 -2.87
N ILE A 116 4.32 3.36 -2.10
CA ILE A 116 4.14 2.00 -2.63
C ILE A 116 2.75 1.52 -2.24
N ASP A 117 1.88 1.39 -3.23
CA ASP A 117 0.55 0.80 -3.03
C ASP A 117 0.63 -0.70 -3.25
N VAL A 118 0.07 -1.46 -2.31
CA VAL A 118 0.02 -2.93 -2.36
C VAL A 118 -1.42 -3.37 -2.15
N VAL A 119 -1.94 -4.13 -3.11
CA VAL A 119 -3.28 -4.71 -3.11
C VAL A 119 -3.16 -6.22 -3.07
N PHE A 120 -3.91 -6.86 -2.19
CA PHE A 120 -3.88 -8.30 -2.00
C PHE A 120 -5.21 -8.82 -1.45
N PRO A 121 -5.51 -10.12 -1.61
CA PRO A 121 -6.72 -10.74 -1.07
C PRO A 121 -6.87 -10.56 0.44
N SER A 122 -8.09 -10.34 0.90
CA SER A 122 -8.40 -10.05 2.30
C SER A 122 -7.93 -11.13 3.29
N GLU A 123 -7.75 -12.36 2.86
CA GLU A 123 -7.23 -13.49 3.64
C GLU A 123 -5.70 -13.53 3.73
N SER A 124 -4.97 -12.72 2.95
CA SER A 124 -3.51 -12.77 2.93
C SER A 124 -2.89 -12.11 4.15
N ILE A 125 -1.66 -12.47 4.46
CA ILE A 125 -0.95 -11.98 5.65
C ILE A 125 0.07 -10.91 5.29
N ILE A 126 0.29 -10.00 6.23
CA ILE A 126 1.44 -9.09 6.22
C ILE A 126 2.33 -9.50 7.38
N THR A 127 3.63 -9.61 7.16
CA THR A 127 4.59 -9.82 8.25
C THR A 127 5.60 -8.67 8.31
N ILE A 128 5.91 -8.24 9.53
CA ILE A 128 6.97 -7.25 9.82
C ILE A 128 8.03 -7.96 10.67
N ASP A 129 9.25 -8.01 10.17
CA ASP A 129 10.37 -8.74 10.78
C ASP A 129 10.00 -10.19 11.19
N GLY A 130 9.17 -10.84 10.36
CA GLY A 130 8.68 -12.20 10.55
C GLY A 130 7.50 -12.35 11.52
N LYS A 131 6.91 -11.26 12.02
CA LYS A 131 5.71 -11.28 12.86
C LYS A 131 4.48 -10.83 12.06
N GLU A 132 3.42 -11.61 12.09
CA GLU A 132 2.13 -11.25 11.50
C GLU A 132 1.48 -10.07 12.25
N ILE A 133 0.73 -9.24 11.53
CA ILE A 133 0.05 -8.04 12.03
C ILE A 133 -1.44 -8.01 11.70
#